data_AF-A0A198A1U0-F1
#
_entry.id   AF-A0A198A1U0-F1
#
_cell.length_a   1.000
_cell.length_b   1.000
_cell.length_c   1.000
_cell.angle_alpha   90.00
_cell.angle_beta   90.00
_cell.angle_gamma   90.00
#
_symmetry.space_group_name_H-M   'P 1'
#
loop_
_entity.id
_entity.type
_entity.pdbx_description
1 polymer ?
#
loop_
_entity_poly.entity_id
_entity_poly.type
_entity_poly.pdbx_seq_one_letter_code
_entity_poly.pdbx_strand_id
1 'polypeptide(L)'
;MMGGGSVRAQIQLRINDAAATVNGQKTTLSTPPVLLNNTTMVPLRFIADALKADLKWNTEDQSITLKFEGHSIRLSINNRIVRIDNQSKTLDQPAVIVNSTTLVPLRFIAESLNQIVAYNEDTKSITITTPHPRATEIRIDNLMTASNMGFTYNFFIERPNVNVISMASDQHNLIYILEQNAATEMSFILRVYNEVTGEMKVMYSGFDQSFNFDYTDPKFGEQHFNASVLSPRKLVYDSKLDKLYLMATSNFSSETNVSTVIYEIAPSVRMMTYAIGKTTYHPGNFMGTPDGKRFYFSDILHDHIYAGESGQQANIFLSYTPDKENVKLAAVENDGKLFVLDVSKQSIYELQQSGNLRFVAPLDIKEEILRIHENNGTFYVEGQRQIWEVKTTGETQPYVGLKDIAAYNNGLYLPKTNTYDASVFANMGASYGGMLSLNVFAINQHGNVVLYDGAYHLLRRINVYRQ
;
A
#
# COMPACT_ATOMS: atom_id res chain seq x y z
N MET A 1 28.10 -5.20 -23.85
CA MET A 1 26.72 -4.77 -24.14
C MET A 1 26.19 -4.09 -22.89
N MET A 2 25.92 -2.78 -22.94
CA MET A 2 25.42 -2.05 -21.77
C MET A 2 23.99 -2.51 -21.48
N GLY A 3 23.74 -2.96 -20.24
CA GLY A 3 22.40 -3.28 -19.78
C GLY A 3 21.55 -2.03 -19.75
N GLY A 4 20.51 -1.99 -20.60
CA GLY A 4 19.46 -0.97 -20.51
C GLY A 4 18.67 -1.23 -19.23
N GLY A 5 18.85 -0.38 -18.23
CA GLY A 5 17.93 -0.34 -17.08
C GLY A 5 16.57 0.10 -17.58
N SER A 6 15.52 -0.62 -17.17
CA SER A 6 14.14 -0.26 -17.50
C SER A 6 13.84 1.17 -17.05
N VAL A 7 13.25 1.97 -17.93
CA VAL A 7 12.92 3.37 -17.61
C VAL A 7 11.65 3.37 -16.78
N ARG A 8 11.78 3.73 -15.50
CA ARG A 8 10.63 3.86 -14.60
C ARG A 8 10.00 5.23 -14.75
N ALA A 9 8.71 5.25 -15.03
CA ALA A 9 7.92 6.47 -14.99
C ALA A 9 6.64 6.27 -14.19
N GLN A 10 6.32 7.27 -13.37
CA GLN A 10 4.99 7.52 -12.84
C GLN A 10 4.43 8.74 -13.57
N ILE A 11 3.36 8.54 -14.33
CA ILE A 11 2.71 9.58 -15.12
C ILE A 11 1.34 9.84 -14.50
N GLN A 12 1.02 11.09 -14.17
CA GLN A 12 -0.32 11.47 -13.75
C GLN A 12 -0.94 12.43 -14.75
N LEU A 13 -2.19 12.15 -15.12
CA LEU A 13 -2.99 12.88 -16.08
C LEU A 13 -4.40 13.09 -15.51
N ARG A 14 -5.15 14.05 -16.05
CA ARG A 14 -6.57 14.22 -15.72
C ARG A 14 -7.39 14.49 -16.97
N ILE A 15 -8.56 13.85 -17.09
CA ILE A 15 -9.43 14.04 -18.26
C ILE A 15 -9.85 15.51 -18.36
N ASN A 16 -9.78 16.04 -19.59
CA ASN A 16 -10.05 17.43 -19.95
C ASN A 16 -9.15 18.46 -19.26
N ASP A 17 -8.01 18.03 -18.72
CA ASP A 17 -7.00 18.90 -18.13
C ASP A 17 -5.65 18.74 -18.84
N ALA A 18 -5.02 19.85 -19.16
CA ALA A 18 -3.70 19.88 -19.79
C ALA A 18 -2.57 19.74 -18.76
N ALA A 19 -2.83 19.93 -17.46
CA ALA A 19 -1.84 19.71 -16.42
C ALA A 19 -1.55 18.21 -16.27
N ALA A 20 -0.26 17.88 -16.21
CA ALA A 20 0.23 16.53 -16.03
C ALA A 20 1.47 16.53 -15.11
N THR A 21 1.81 15.35 -14.58
CA THR A 21 3.10 15.15 -13.91
C THR A 21 3.81 13.91 -14.46
N VAL A 22 5.14 13.98 -14.53
CA VAL A 22 6.01 12.82 -14.80
C VAL A 22 7.02 12.77 -13.67
N ASN A 23 7.00 11.69 -12.88
CA ASN A 23 7.84 11.50 -11.70
C ASN A 23 7.76 12.72 -10.75
N GLY A 24 6.55 13.22 -10.51
CA GLY A 24 6.29 14.39 -9.67
C GLY A 24 6.61 15.75 -10.30
N GLN A 25 7.31 15.80 -11.44
CA GLN A 25 7.59 17.05 -12.14
C GLN A 25 6.40 17.48 -13.00
N LYS A 26 5.92 18.71 -12.78
CA LYS A 26 4.79 19.28 -13.53
C LYS A 26 5.16 19.52 -14.99
N THR A 27 4.23 19.21 -15.87
CA THR A 27 4.30 19.45 -17.31
C THR A 27 2.93 19.81 -17.87
N THR A 28 2.89 20.46 -19.03
CA THR A 28 1.64 20.88 -19.68
C THR A 28 1.52 20.20 -21.03
N LEU A 29 0.39 19.55 -21.25
CA LEU A 29 0.05 18.88 -22.50
C LEU A 29 -0.46 19.88 -23.54
N SER A 30 -0.10 19.66 -24.81
CA SER A 30 -0.67 20.43 -25.92
C SER A 30 -2.15 20.12 -26.17
N THR A 31 -2.57 18.88 -25.87
CA THR A 31 -3.96 18.42 -25.93
C THR A 31 -4.24 17.62 -24.67
N PRO A 32 -5.31 17.91 -23.91
CA PRO A 32 -5.65 17.14 -22.71
C PRO A 32 -6.09 15.71 -23.07
N PRO A 33 -5.99 14.75 -22.13
CA PRO A 33 -6.70 13.49 -22.26
C PRO A 33 -8.20 13.74 -22.41
N VAL A 34 -8.89 12.96 -23.23
CA VAL A 34 -10.34 13.11 -23.45
C VAL A 34 -11.04 11.77 -23.35
N LEU A 35 -12.31 11.79 -22.98
CA LEU A 35 -13.17 10.61 -23.07
C LEU A 35 -13.86 10.61 -24.44
N LEU A 36 -13.57 9.62 -25.27
CA LEU A 36 -14.18 9.45 -26.60
C LEU A 36 -14.86 8.09 -26.67
N ASN A 37 -16.18 8.06 -26.87
CA ASN A 37 -16.98 6.83 -26.91
C ASN A 37 -16.70 5.90 -25.72
N ASN A 38 -16.72 6.46 -24.50
CA ASN A 38 -16.40 5.75 -23.26
C ASN A 38 -14.98 5.16 -23.19
N THR A 39 -14.07 5.60 -24.05
CA THR A 39 -12.65 5.22 -24.03
C THR A 39 -11.79 6.43 -23.70
N THR A 40 -10.93 6.31 -22.70
CA THR A 40 -9.95 7.35 -22.36
C THR A 40 -8.86 7.41 -23.42
N MET A 41 -8.78 8.55 -24.09
CA MET A 41 -7.82 8.84 -25.15
C MET A 41 -6.73 9.78 -24.61
N VAL A 42 -5.47 9.41 -24.80
CA VAL A 42 -4.31 10.19 -24.28
C VAL A 42 -3.34 10.59 -25.40
N PRO A 43 -2.62 11.71 -25.26
CA PRO A 43 -1.57 12.09 -26.20
C PRO A 43 -0.45 11.05 -26.25
N LEU A 44 -0.32 10.36 -27.39
CA LEU A 44 0.64 9.26 -27.51
C LEU A 44 2.09 9.71 -27.32
N ARG A 45 2.44 10.86 -27.91
CA ARG A 45 3.82 11.38 -27.81
C ARG A 45 4.21 11.66 -26.36
N PHE A 46 3.31 12.21 -25.57
CA PHE A 46 3.56 12.46 -24.16
C PHE A 46 3.87 11.17 -23.39
N ILE A 47 3.06 10.13 -23.59
CA ILE A 47 3.30 8.82 -22.97
C ILE A 47 4.63 8.23 -23.42
N ALA A 48 4.93 8.29 -24.71
CA ALA A 48 6.18 7.79 -25.27
C ALA A 48 7.40 8.52 -24.69
N ASP A 49 7.36 9.85 -24.61
CA ASP A 49 8.46 10.68 -24.09
C ASP A 49 8.70 10.45 -22.59
N ALA A 50 7.62 10.27 -21.83
CA ALA A 50 7.68 9.97 -20.40
C ALA A 50 8.30 8.58 -20.14
N LEU A 51 7.95 7.59 -20.96
CA LEU A 51 8.51 6.23 -20.91
C LEU A 51 9.87 6.10 -21.63
N LYS A 52 10.35 7.16 -22.29
CA LYS A 52 11.53 7.11 -23.18
C LYS A 52 11.44 6.04 -24.28
N ALA A 53 10.22 5.80 -24.76
CA ALA A 53 9.93 4.91 -25.87
C ALA A 53 10.31 5.56 -27.22
N ASP A 54 10.81 4.77 -28.17
CA ASP A 54 11.10 5.23 -29.53
C ASP A 54 9.79 5.32 -30.33
N LEU A 55 9.41 6.54 -30.69
CA LEU A 55 8.19 6.85 -31.43
C LEU A 55 8.55 7.32 -32.84
N LYS A 56 8.08 6.59 -33.86
CA LYS A 56 8.27 6.94 -35.28
C LYS A 56 6.94 7.11 -35.98
N TRP A 57 6.78 8.24 -36.65
CA TRP A 57 5.67 8.52 -37.54
C TRP A 57 6.08 8.20 -38.99
N ASN A 58 5.23 7.48 -39.70
CA ASN A 58 5.34 7.28 -41.13
C ASN A 58 4.25 8.11 -41.82
N THR A 59 4.68 9.08 -42.62
CA THR A 59 3.79 9.97 -43.37
C THR A 59 3.11 9.29 -44.56
N GLU A 60 3.74 8.30 -45.17
CA GLU A 60 3.25 7.66 -46.41
C GLU A 60 1.98 6.86 -46.17
N ASP A 61 1.91 6.13 -45.05
CA ASP A 61 0.77 5.29 -44.69
C ASP A 61 0.06 5.69 -43.39
N GLN A 62 0.37 6.89 -42.88
CA GLN A 62 -0.21 7.46 -41.66
C GLN A 62 -0.15 6.50 -40.46
N SER A 63 0.98 5.82 -40.31
CA SER A 63 1.22 4.85 -39.24
C SER A 63 2.21 5.36 -38.19
N ILE A 64 2.02 4.89 -36.97
CA ILE A 64 2.92 5.11 -35.85
C ILE A 64 3.52 3.78 -35.46
N THR A 65 4.84 3.75 -35.32
CA THR A 65 5.57 2.66 -34.68
C THR A 65 6.10 3.16 -33.35
N LEU A 66 5.75 2.47 -32.27
CA LEU A 66 6.22 2.71 -30.92
C LEU A 66 7.01 1.50 -30.45
N LYS A 67 8.23 1.71 -29.96
CA LYS A 67 9.09 0.65 -29.43
C LYS A 67 9.54 0.96 -28.02
N PHE A 68 9.42 -0.01 -27.13
CA PHE A 68 9.77 0.13 -25.72
C PHE A 68 10.10 -1.24 -25.14
N GLU A 69 11.26 -1.39 -24.50
CA GLU A 69 11.68 -2.60 -23.76
C GLU A 69 11.44 -3.93 -24.50
N GLY A 70 11.69 -3.96 -25.80
CA GLY A 70 11.52 -5.16 -26.64
C GLY A 70 10.12 -5.34 -27.23
N HIS A 71 9.14 -4.55 -26.78
CA HIS A 71 7.80 -4.49 -27.37
C HIS A 71 7.76 -3.52 -28.56
N SER A 72 6.97 -3.85 -29.57
CA SER A 72 6.75 -3.03 -30.76
C SER A 72 5.27 -2.95 -31.09
N ILE A 73 4.71 -1.75 -31.02
CA ILE A 73 3.33 -1.43 -31.39
C ILE A 73 3.33 -0.67 -32.71
N ARG A 74 2.56 -1.13 -33.69
CA ARG A 74 2.33 -0.42 -34.95
C ARG A 74 0.83 -0.20 -35.15
N LEU A 75 0.41 1.06 -35.12
CA LEU A 75 -0.98 1.48 -35.31
C LEU A 75 -1.10 2.46 -36.47
N SER A 76 -2.27 2.54 -37.09
CA SER A 76 -2.56 3.54 -38.13
C SER A 76 -3.73 4.41 -37.68
N ILE A 77 -3.73 5.68 -38.09
CA ILE A 77 -4.80 6.61 -37.75
C ILE A 77 -6.13 6.11 -38.33
N ASN A 78 -7.21 6.23 -37.55
CA ASN A 78 -8.55 5.79 -37.90
C ASN A 78 -8.69 4.28 -38.22
N ASN A 79 -7.69 3.46 -37.88
CA ASN A 79 -7.75 2.01 -38.04
C ASN A 79 -7.84 1.33 -36.68
N ARG A 80 -8.78 0.37 -36.56
CA ARG A 80 -8.94 -0.43 -35.34
C ARG A 80 -7.95 -1.58 -35.26
N ILE A 81 -7.36 -1.99 -36.37
CA ILE A 81 -6.36 -3.07 -36.38
C ILE A 81 -5.00 -2.48 -36.04
N VAL A 82 -4.37 -3.05 -35.01
CA VAL A 82 -3.05 -2.68 -34.52
C VAL A 82 -2.17 -3.93 -34.46
N ARG A 83 -0.87 -3.80 -34.73
CA ARG A 83 0.09 -4.89 -34.57
C ARG A 83 0.90 -4.70 -33.30
N ILE A 84 0.96 -5.73 -32.45
CA ILE A 84 1.80 -5.78 -31.26
C ILE A 84 2.66 -7.03 -31.37
N ASP A 85 3.99 -6.87 -31.33
CA ASP A 85 4.94 -7.99 -31.36
C ASP A 85 4.63 -9.02 -32.47
N ASN A 86 4.30 -8.48 -33.65
CA ASN A 86 3.86 -9.20 -34.86
C ASN A 86 2.48 -9.87 -34.84
N GLN A 87 1.73 -9.78 -33.75
CA GLN A 87 0.34 -10.22 -33.65
C GLN A 87 -0.63 -9.08 -33.94
N SER A 88 -1.74 -9.36 -34.61
CA SER A 88 -2.79 -8.36 -34.84
C SER A 88 -3.78 -8.38 -33.68
N LYS A 89 -4.09 -7.21 -33.14
CA LYS A 89 -5.15 -6.99 -32.14
C LYS A 89 -6.11 -5.91 -32.66
N THR A 90 -7.31 -5.88 -32.08
CA THR A 90 -8.35 -4.91 -32.42
C THR A 90 -8.51 -3.92 -31.27
N LEU A 91 -8.52 -2.63 -31.59
CA LEU A 91 -8.83 -1.53 -30.70
C LEU A 91 -10.33 -1.31 -30.62
N ASP A 92 -10.83 -1.09 -29.40
CA ASP A 92 -12.23 -0.67 -29.19
C ASP A 92 -12.49 0.72 -29.78
N GLN A 93 -11.50 1.60 -29.68
CA GLN A 93 -11.49 2.94 -30.27
C GLN A 93 -10.19 3.13 -31.09
N PRO A 94 -10.24 3.49 -32.38
CA PRO A 94 -9.03 3.71 -33.16
C PRO A 94 -8.26 4.95 -32.66
N ALA A 95 -6.96 5.00 -32.98
CA ALA A 95 -6.17 6.22 -32.80
C ALA A 95 -6.71 7.35 -33.69
N VAL A 96 -6.78 8.57 -33.15
CA VAL A 96 -7.32 9.74 -33.85
C VAL A 96 -6.36 10.92 -33.75
N ILE A 97 -6.44 11.86 -34.67
CA ILE A 97 -5.72 13.14 -34.57
C ILE A 97 -6.71 14.22 -34.14
N VAL A 98 -6.42 14.88 -33.04
CA VAL A 98 -7.19 16.04 -32.52
C VAL A 98 -6.20 17.16 -32.28
N ASN A 99 -6.45 18.35 -32.84
CA ASN A 99 -5.57 19.53 -32.70
C ASN A 99 -4.09 19.20 -32.98
N SER A 100 -3.82 18.51 -34.10
CA SER A 100 -2.48 18.06 -34.51
C SER A 100 -1.78 17.12 -33.53
N THR A 101 -2.52 16.54 -32.57
CA THR A 101 -2.02 15.59 -31.58
C THR A 101 -2.67 14.23 -31.81
N THR A 102 -1.84 13.17 -31.94
CA THR A 102 -2.36 11.82 -32.00
C THR A 102 -2.79 11.36 -30.61
N LEU A 103 -4.08 11.04 -30.47
CA LEU A 103 -4.66 10.45 -29.29
C LEU A 103 -4.88 8.95 -29.49
N VAL A 104 -4.58 8.17 -28.46
CA VAL A 104 -4.66 6.71 -28.47
C VAL A 104 -5.42 6.19 -27.25
N PRO A 105 -6.06 5.01 -27.35
CA PRO A 105 -6.66 4.37 -26.19
C PRO A 105 -5.61 4.08 -25.12
N LEU A 106 -5.75 4.74 -23.98
CA LEU A 106 -4.75 4.72 -22.93
C LEU A 106 -4.43 3.30 -22.45
N ARG A 107 -5.46 2.57 -22.01
CA ARG A 107 -5.31 1.25 -21.38
C ARG A 107 -4.62 0.28 -22.33
N PHE A 108 -5.06 0.27 -23.59
CA PHE A 108 -4.48 -0.59 -24.61
C PHE A 108 -2.98 -0.31 -24.82
N ILE A 109 -2.59 0.96 -24.96
CA ILE A 109 -1.18 1.32 -25.15
C ILE A 109 -0.37 1.01 -23.90
N ALA A 110 -0.85 1.40 -22.72
CA ALA A 110 -0.14 1.15 -21.47
C ALA A 110 0.08 -0.34 -21.21
N GLU A 111 -0.96 -1.17 -21.29
CA GLU A 111 -0.85 -2.63 -21.09
C GLU A 111 0.05 -3.29 -22.13
N SER A 112 -0.02 -2.84 -23.39
CA SER A 112 0.85 -3.35 -24.47
C SER A 112 2.32 -2.98 -24.28
N LEU A 113 2.59 -1.97 -23.45
CA LEU A 113 3.93 -1.56 -23.02
C LEU A 113 4.29 -2.08 -21.63
N ASN A 114 3.51 -3.04 -21.12
CA ASN A 114 3.65 -3.61 -19.78
C ASN A 114 3.62 -2.56 -18.66
N GLN A 115 2.81 -1.51 -18.83
CA GLN A 115 2.55 -0.48 -17.82
C GLN A 115 1.21 -0.74 -17.12
N ILE A 116 1.12 -0.34 -15.86
CA ILE A 116 -0.11 -0.41 -15.06
C ILE A 116 -0.83 0.93 -15.18
N VAL A 117 -2.15 0.89 -15.35
CA VAL A 117 -3.02 2.08 -15.36
C VAL A 117 -4.00 2.01 -14.20
N ALA A 118 -3.99 3.03 -13.35
CA ALA A 118 -5.05 3.30 -12.39
C ALA A 118 -5.86 4.50 -12.86
N TYR A 119 -7.17 4.42 -12.75
CA TYR A 119 -8.07 5.55 -12.96
C TYR A 119 -8.64 5.98 -11.61
N ASN A 120 -9.28 7.15 -11.58
CA ASN A 120 -10.04 7.60 -10.42
C ASN A 120 -11.26 8.33 -10.97
N GLU A 121 -12.42 7.73 -10.82
CA GLU A 121 -13.68 8.24 -11.38
C GLU A 121 -14.07 9.60 -10.81
N ASP A 122 -13.81 9.87 -9.53
CA ASP A 122 -14.23 11.11 -8.87
C ASP A 122 -13.40 12.31 -9.30
N THR A 123 -12.08 12.13 -9.37
CA THR A 123 -11.12 13.18 -9.72
C THR A 123 -10.84 13.22 -11.22
N LYS A 124 -11.32 12.22 -11.97
CA LYS A 124 -10.99 11.98 -13.38
C LYS A 124 -9.48 11.87 -13.63
N SER A 125 -8.73 11.50 -12.61
CA SER A 125 -7.28 11.33 -12.66
C SER A 125 -6.90 9.95 -13.17
N ILE A 126 -5.77 9.89 -13.85
CA ILE A 126 -5.19 8.73 -14.47
C ILE A 126 -3.75 8.64 -13.99
N THR A 127 -3.34 7.49 -13.47
CA THR A 127 -1.97 7.21 -13.08
C THR A 127 -1.44 6.04 -13.91
N ILE A 128 -0.27 6.21 -14.53
CA ILE A 128 0.42 5.16 -15.27
C ILE A 128 1.74 4.89 -14.56
N THR A 129 2.02 3.63 -14.25
CA THR A 129 3.24 3.21 -13.55
C THR A 129 3.92 2.03 -14.23
N THR A 130 5.25 2.05 -14.25
CA THR A 130 6.06 0.91 -14.65
C THR A 130 6.11 -0.12 -13.51
N PRO A 131 5.73 -1.39 -13.73
CA PRO A 131 5.93 -2.45 -12.76
C PRO A 131 7.41 -2.56 -12.39
N HIS A 132 7.69 -2.79 -11.12
CA HIS A 132 9.06 -3.12 -10.72
C HIS A 132 9.39 -4.53 -11.23
N PRO A 133 10.55 -4.76 -11.87
CA PRO A 133 10.95 -6.11 -12.26
C PRO A 133 11.42 -6.89 -11.03
N ARG A 134 10.88 -8.10 -10.83
CA ARG A 134 11.25 -8.96 -9.70
C ARG A 134 12.74 -9.32 -9.75
N ALA A 135 13.35 -9.38 -8.58
CA ALA A 135 14.72 -9.83 -8.42
C ALA A 135 14.82 -11.30 -8.86
N THR A 136 15.87 -11.61 -9.63
CA THR A 136 16.16 -13.00 -10.04
C THR A 136 16.66 -13.84 -8.88
N GLU A 137 17.28 -13.19 -7.88
CA GLU A 137 17.68 -13.78 -6.61
C GLU A 137 17.12 -12.90 -5.49
N ILE A 138 16.35 -13.49 -4.58
CA ILE A 138 15.87 -12.80 -3.40
C ILE A 138 17.03 -12.68 -2.41
N ARG A 139 17.30 -11.45 -1.95
CA ARG A 139 18.34 -11.15 -0.96
C ARG A 139 17.77 -10.42 0.23
N ILE A 140 18.33 -10.68 1.40
CA ILE A 140 17.95 -9.99 2.64
C ILE A 140 19.03 -9.04 3.10
N ASP A 141 18.64 -7.78 3.29
CA ASP A 141 19.44 -6.75 3.92
C ASP A 141 19.08 -6.62 5.40
N ASN A 142 20.10 -6.59 6.24
CA ASN A 142 19.94 -6.23 7.66
C ASN A 142 20.02 -4.70 7.75
N LEU A 143 18.91 -4.03 8.00
CA LEU A 143 18.82 -2.57 7.96
C LEU A 143 19.25 -1.92 9.28
N MET A 144 18.83 -2.50 10.40
CA MET A 144 19.12 -1.97 11.74
C MET A 144 18.97 -3.05 12.80
N THR A 145 19.79 -3.00 13.85
CA THR A 145 19.61 -3.84 15.04
C THR A 145 18.62 -3.22 16.01
N ALA A 146 17.93 -4.05 16.80
CA ALA A 146 17.05 -3.58 17.88
C ALA A 146 17.74 -2.59 18.84
N SER A 147 19.01 -2.82 19.17
CA SER A 147 19.79 -1.89 19.99
C SER A 147 19.91 -0.51 19.34
N ASN A 148 20.21 -0.47 18.04
CA ASN A 148 20.37 0.78 17.29
C ASN A 148 19.04 1.46 17.00
N MET A 149 17.95 0.69 16.98
CA MET A 149 16.59 1.24 17.00
C MET A 149 16.24 1.90 18.34
N GLY A 150 17.04 1.68 19.40
CA GLY A 150 16.82 2.20 20.74
C GLY A 150 15.88 1.34 21.58
N PHE A 151 15.76 0.04 21.28
CA PHE A 151 15.01 -0.90 22.11
C PHE A 151 15.81 -1.31 23.34
N THR A 152 15.18 -1.22 24.52
CA THR A 152 15.80 -1.59 25.79
C THR A 152 15.86 -3.11 25.92
N TYR A 153 17.05 -3.67 26.04
CA TYR A 153 17.25 -5.11 26.26
C TYR A 153 16.96 -5.44 27.73
N ASN A 154 16.06 -6.40 27.98
CA ASN A 154 15.88 -6.91 29.32
C ASN A 154 16.82 -8.12 29.53
N PHE A 155 17.93 -7.88 30.22
CA PHE A 155 18.96 -8.89 30.50
C PHE A 155 18.44 -10.11 31.29
N PHE A 156 17.34 -9.99 32.03
CA PHE A 156 16.82 -11.09 32.86
C PHE A 156 15.96 -12.10 32.09
N ILE A 157 15.44 -11.72 30.92
CA ILE A 157 14.65 -12.60 30.04
C ILE A 157 15.38 -12.93 28.73
N GLU A 158 16.62 -12.46 28.58
CA GLU A 158 17.47 -12.60 27.38
C GLU A 158 16.75 -12.27 26.06
N ARG A 159 15.77 -11.36 26.09
CA ARG A 159 15.02 -10.91 24.91
C ARG A 159 14.63 -9.43 25.07
N PRO A 160 14.64 -8.62 23.99
CA PRO A 160 13.99 -7.33 23.97
C PRO A 160 12.50 -7.48 24.27
N ASN A 161 11.95 -6.69 25.19
CA ASN A 161 10.52 -6.62 25.46
C ASN A 161 9.82 -5.72 24.42
N VAL A 162 9.95 -6.07 23.13
CA VAL A 162 9.51 -5.26 22.01
C VAL A 162 8.37 -5.97 21.31
N ASN A 163 7.19 -5.38 21.34
CA ASN A 163 6.04 -5.85 20.58
C ASN A 163 5.79 -4.90 19.40
N VAL A 164 6.40 -5.17 18.25
CA VAL A 164 6.06 -4.47 17.01
C VAL A 164 4.71 -5.00 16.52
N ILE A 165 3.69 -4.13 16.52
CA ILE A 165 2.30 -4.50 16.23
C ILE A 165 1.83 -4.04 14.85
N SER A 166 2.46 -3.02 14.27
CA SER A 166 2.12 -2.53 12.93
C SER A 166 3.33 -1.86 12.27
N MET A 167 3.41 -1.99 10.95
CA MET A 167 4.38 -1.26 10.13
C MET A 167 3.67 -0.67 8.92
N ALA A 168 4.15 0.47 8.44
CA ALA A 168 3.71 1.10 7.20
C ALA A 168 4.92 1.70 6.48
N SER A 169 4.84 1.86 5.17
CA SER A 169 5.85 2.56 4.38
C SER A 169 5.20 3.65 3.54
N ASP A 170 5.91 4.76 3.36
CA ASP A 170 5.47 5.84 2.47
C ASP A 170 6.23 5.93 1.14
N GLN A 171 5.77 6.84 0.29
CA GLN A 171 6.43 7.18 -0.98
C GLN A 171 7.73 7.99 -0.81
N HIS A 172 8.15 8.27 0.42
CA HIS A 172 9.35 9.04 0.75
C HIS A 172 10.49 8.16 1.29
N ASN A 173 10.37 6.83 1.16
CA ASN A 173 11.33 5.85 1.69
C ASN A 173 11.37 5.83 3.22
N LEU A 174 10.28 6.21 3.88
CA LEU A 174 10.15 6.09 5.32
C LEU A 174 9.42 4.80 5.67
N ILE A 175 9.89 4.13 6.70
CA ILE A 175 9.27 2.96 7.31
C ILE A 175 8.86 3.33 8.73
N TYR A 176 7.57 3.30 8.97
CA TYR A 176 6.95 3.55 10.26
C TYR A 176 6.81 2.23 11.02
N ILE A 177 7.26 2.22 12.28
CA ILE A 177 7.31 1.03 13.12
C ILE A 177 6.60 1.35 14.42
N LEU A 178 5.42 0.75 14.60
CA LEU A 178 4.59 0.91 15.79
C LEU A 178 4.93 -0.17 16.81
N GLU A 179 5.58 0.25 17.89
CA GLU A 179 5.90 -0.56 19.06
C GLU A 179 4.84 -0.33 20.14
N GLN A 180 4.34 -1.40 20.73
CA GLN A 180 3.44 -1.35 21.88
C GLN A 180 4.14 -1.90 23.12
N ASN A 181 3.88 -1.29 24.27
CA ASN A 181 4.29 -1.84 25.54
C ASN A 181 3.50 -3.12 25.85
N ALA A 182 4.17 -4.27 25.89
CA ALA A 182 3.52 -5.56 26.12
C ALA A 182 2.91 -5.72 27.53
N ALA A 183 3.33 -4.92 28.52
CA ALA A 183 2.83 -5.02 29.88
C ALA A 183 1.56 -4.18 30.12
N THR A 184 1.49 -2.99 29.54
CA THR A 184 0.35 -2.07 29.76
C THR A 184 -0.59 -1.97 28.58
N GLU A 185 -0.14 -2.31 27.37
CA GLU A 185 -0.81 -2.11 26.08
C GLU A 185 -1.16 -0.65 25.72
N MET A 186 -1.23 0.27 26.68
CA MET A 186 -1.65 1.66 26.50
C MET A 186 -0.53 2.60 26.05
N SER A 187 0.74 2.25 26.28
CA SER A 187 1.87 3.08 25.85
C SER A 187 2.53 2.50 24.60
N PHE A 188 3.02 3.40 23.75
CA PHE A 188 3.58 3.04 22.45
C PHE A 188 4.73 3.95 22.05
N ILE A 189 5.57 3.45 21.16
CA ILE A 189 6.59 4.27 20.48
C ILE A 189 6.37 4.10 18.99
N LEU A 190 6.17 5.20 18.27
CA LEU A 190 6.20 5.21 16.82
C LEU A 190 7.56 5.68 16.36
N ARG A 191 8.30 4.81 15.68
CA ARG A 191 9.61 5.15 15.08
C ARG A 191 9.48 5.27 13.58
N VAL A 192 10.36 6.09 13.01
CA VAL A 192 10.50 6.23 11.56
C VAL A 192 11.94 5.92 11.17
N TYR A 193 12.11 4.93 10.30
CA TYR A 193 13.38 4.62 9.63
C TYR A 193 13.38 5.25 8.24
N ASN A 194 14.46 5.92 7.85
CA ASN A 194 14.63 6.42 6.50
C ASN A 194 15.57 5.49 5.72
N GLU A 195 15.05 4.78 4.72
CA GLU A 195 15.83 3.78 3.97
C GLU A 195 16.96 4.37 3.13
N VAL A 196 16.94 5.67 2.82
CA VAL A 196 17.96 6.35 2.02
C VAL A 196 19.15 6.78 2.88
N THR A 197 18.87 7.25 4.10
CA THR A 197 19.90 7.77 5.00
C THR A 197 20.36 6.74 6.02
N GLY A 198 19.55 5.72 6.30
CA GLY A 198 19.76 4.76 7.39
C GLY A 198 19.45 5.33 8.78
N GLU A 199 18.89 6.54 8.87
CA GLU A 199 18.58 7.18 10.15
C GLU A 199 17.26 6.67 10.74
N MET A 200 17.21 6.53 12.07
CA MET A 200 15.99 6.25 12.83
C MET A 200 15.67 7.40 13.78
N LYS A 201 14.39 7.78 13.87
CA LYS A 201 13.89 8.79 14.82
C LYS A 201 12.63 8.30 15.52
N VAL A 202 12.42 8.74 16.75
CA VAL A 202 11.14 8.60 17.45
C VAL A 202 10.22 9.72 16.96
N MET A 203 9.06 9.35 16.42
CA MET A 203 8.03 10.28 15.96
C MET A 203 7.04 10.60 17.09
N TYR A 204 6.54 9.57 17.78
CA TYR A 204 5.66 9.70 18.95
C TYR A 204 6.07 8.73 20.05
N SER A 205 5.82 9.13 21.31
CA SER A 205 6.04 8.32 22.51
C SER A 205 4.80 8.38 23.39
N GLY A 206 3.77 7.62 22.99
CA GLY A 206 2.45 7.61 23.62
C GLY A 206 1.50 8.66 23.05
N PHE A 207 0.28 8.68 23.61
CA PHE A 207 -0.74 9.68 23.29
C PHE A 207 -0.53 10.92 24.17
N ASP A 208 -0.12 12.03 23.57
CA ASP A 208 -0.03 13.33 24.25
C ASP A 208 -1.34 14.13 24.08
N GLN A 209 -1.35 15.39 24.55
CA GLN A 209 -2.53 16.25 24.49
C GLN A 209 -3.03 16.53 23.07
N SER A 210 -2.19 16.40 22.03
CA SER A 210 -2.61 16.61 20.64
C SER A 210 -3.58 15.53 20.14
N PHE A 211 -3.65 14.39 20.82
CA PHE A 211 -4.60 13.31 20.54
C PHE A 211 -5.94 13.47 21.25
N ASN A 212 -6.06 14.39 22.22
CA ASN A 212 -7.31 14.64 22.90
C ASN A 212 -8.29 15.41 22.00
N PHE A 213 -9.58 15.19 22.18
CA PHE A 213 -10.62 15.89 21.41
C PHE A 213 -11.92 15.99 22.20
N ASP A 214 -12.73 16.97 21.84
CA ASP A 214 -14.08 17.12 22.39
C ASP A 214 -15.09 16.37 21.52
N TYR A 215 -16.11 15.80 22.15
CA TYR A 215 -17.18 15.06 21.47
C TYR A 215 -18.52 15.23 22.19
N THR A 216 -19.61 14.89 21.51
CA THR A 216 -20.95 14.93 22.11
C THR A 216 -21.43 13.52 22.36
N ASP A 217 -21.54 13.14 23.63
CA ASP A 217 -22.19 11.90 24.03
C ASP A 217 -23.73 12.06 24.02
N PRO A 218 -24.49 11.12 23.44
CA PRO A 218 -25.95 11.22 23.38
C PRO A 218 -26.66 11.30 24.73
N LYS A 219 -26.06 10.77 25.81
CA LYS A 219 -26.61 10.75 27.17
C LYS A 219 -26.05 11.86 28.05
N PHE A 220 -24.78 12.21 27.88
CA PHE A 220 -24.05 13.10 28.78
C PHE A 220 -23.70 14.47 28.18
N GLY A 221 -24.04 14.73 26.91
CA GLY A 221 -23.77 16.01 26.25
C GLY A 221 -22.30 16.16 25.89
N GLU A 222 -21.77 17.39 25.92
CA GLU A 222 -20.36 17.65 25.58
C GLU A 222 -19.40 16.99 26.59
N GLN A 223 -18.42 16.27 26.07
CA GLN A 223 -17.42 15.52 26.81
C GLN A 223 -16.03 15.80 26.25
N HIS A 224 -15.02 15.73 27.11
CA HIS A 224 -13.61 15.80 26.71
C HIS A 224 -12.98 14.41 26.75
N PHE A 225 -12.44 13.95 25.62
CA PHE A 225 -11.80 12.65 25.53
C PHE A 225 -10.29 12.73 25.79
N ASN A 226 -9.80 11.90 26.73
CA ASN A 226 -8.38 11.75 27.02
C ASN A 226 -7.81 10.50 26.33
N ALA A 227 -6.93 10.69 25.35
CA ALA A 227 -6.37 9.60 24.55
C ALA A 227 -5.40 8.69 25.32
N SER A 228 -4.97 9.03 26.54
CA SER A 228 -4.07 8.18 27.33
C SER A 228 -4.68 6.82 27.72
N VAL A 229 -5.99 6.64 27.54
CA VAL A 229 -6.72 5.39 27.81
C VAL A 229 -6.74 4.45 26.60
N LEU A 230 -6.23 4.90 25.46
CA LEU A 230 -6.19 4.13 24.22
C LEU A 230 -4.96 3.21 24.17
N SER A 231 -5.12 2.10 23.45
CA SER A 231 -4.03 1.26 22.94
C SER A 231 -3.92 1.43 21.43
N PRO A 232 -2.70 1.62 20.87
CA PRO A 232 -2.50 1.65 19.43
C PRO A 232 -2.77 0.28 18.81
N ARG A 233 -3.17 0.24 17.54
CA ARG A 233 -3.53 -1.02 16.88
C ARG A 233 -2.92 -1.17 15.50
N LYS A 234 -3.16 -0.21 14.61
CA LYS A 234 -2.76 -0.34 13.20
C LYS A 234 -2.37 0.99 12.59
N LEU A 235 -1.34 0.95 11.76
CA LEU A 235 -0.95 2.03 10.85
C LEU A 235 -1.47 1.73 9.44
N VAL A 236 -1.91 2.78 8.77
CA VAL A 236 -2.19 2.75 7.32
C VAL A 236 -1.64 4.02 6.71
N TYR A 237 -0.86 3.88 5.65
CA TYR A 237 -0.40 5.01 4.85
C TYR A 237 -1.22 5.10 3.56
N ASP A 238 -1.75 6.28 3.28
CA ASP A 238 -2.43 6.60 2.03
C ASP A 238 -1.47 7.35 1.12
N SER A 239 -1.03 6.69 0.04
CA SER A 239 -0.09 7.28 -0.93
C SER A 239 -0.70 8.35 -1.83
N LYS A 240 -2.03 8.34 -2.03
CA LYS A 240 -2.72 9.35 -2.83
C LYS A 240 -2.84 10.67 -2.08
N LEU A 241 -3.12 10.58 -0.77
CA LEU A 241 -3.27 11.73 0.11
C LEU A 241 -1.97 12.16 0.78
N ASP A 242 -0.95 11.31 0.73
CA ASP A 242 0.33 11.47 1.43
C ASP A 242 0.14 11.61 2.95
N LYS A 243 -0.62 10.69 3.54
CA LYS A 243 -1.02 10.75 4.95
C LYS A 243 -0.80 9.43 5.66
N LEU A 244 -0.34 9.53 6.91
CA LEU A 244 -0.24 8.39 7.81
C LEU A 244 -1.37 8.44 8.82
N TYR A 245 -2.06 7.32 8.97
CA TYR A 245 -3.17 7.15 9.91
C TYR A 245 -2.84 6.10 10.97
N LEU A 246 -3.40 6.31 12.17
CA LEU A 246 -3.31 5.40 13.31
C LEU A 246 -4.72 5.07 13.81
N MET A 247 -5.03 3.78 13.87
CA MET A 247 -6.18 3.27 14.61
C MET A 247 -5.77 2.93 16.04
N ALA A 248 -6.59 3.33 17.00
CA ALA A 248 -6.42 3.04 18.41
C ALA A 248 -7.77 2.70 19.06
N THR A 249 -7.75 1.86 20.09
CA THR A 249 -8.96 1.39 20.80
C THR A 249 -8.83 1.60 22.29
N SER A 250 -9.92 1.93 22.97
CA SER A 250 -9.94 2.02 24.43
C SER A 250 -9.79 0.63 25.07
N ASN A 251 -9.02 0.57 26.16
CA ASN A 251 -8.92 -0.63 26.98
C ASN A 251 -10.09 -0.79 27.96
N PHE A 252 -10.96 0.21 28.06
CA PHE A 252 -12.11 0.21 28.96
C PHE A 252 -13.39 0.09 28.15
N SER A 253 -14.02 -1.08 28.22
CA SER A 253 -15.27 -1.35 27.52
C SER A 253 -16.44 -0.75 28.31
N SER A 254 -17.20 0.15 27.68
CA SER A 254 -18.48 0.63 28.22
C SER A 254 -19.44 1.00 27.09
N GLU A 255 -20.74 1.00 27.36
CA GLU A 255 -21.76 1.38 26.36
C GLU A 255 -21.77 2.88 26.01
N THR A 256 -20.95 3.69 26.68
CA THR A 256 -21.00 5.17 26.59
C THR A 256 -19.64 5.82 26.41
N ASN A 257 -18.55 5.06 26.33
CA ASN A 257 -17.23 5.63 26.12
C ASN A 257 -16.81 5.46 24.67
N VAL A 258 -15.94 6.36 24.22
CA VAL A 258 -15.21 6.22 22.97
C VAL A 258 -14.46 4.88 22.99
N SER A 259 -14.75 4.05 21.99
CA SER A 259 -14.26 2.69 21.88
C SER A 259 -13.10 2.56 20.92
N THR A 260 -13.18 3.27 19.81
CA THR A 260 -12.22 3.23 18.69
C THR A 260 -12.06 4.64 18.16
N VAL A 261 -10.82 5.00 17.79
CA VAL A 261 -10.50 6.28 17.17
C VAL A 261 -9.56 6.04 16.00
N ILE A 262 -9.80 6.74 14.89
CA ILE A 262 -8.89 6.86 13.76
C ILE A 262 -8.28 8.26 13.81
N TYR A 263 -6.96 8.33 13.86
CA TYR A 263 -6.20 9.57 13.78
C TYR A 263 -5.46 9.67 12.45
N GLU A 264 -5.40 10.86 11.87
CA GLU A 264 -4.28 11.28 11.02
C GLU A 264 -3.13 11.65 11.98
N ILE A 265 -1.92 11.17 11.71
CA ILE A 265 -0.74 11.40 12.57
C ILE A 265 0.47 11.96 11.82
N ALA A 266 0.40 12.04 10.49
CA ALA A 266 1.32 12.82 9.66
C ALA A 266 0.52 13.45 8.50
N PRO A 267 0.73 14.76 8.21
CA PRO A 267 1.78 15.63 8.75
C PRO A 267 1.53 16.17 10.17
N SER A 268 0.30 16.07 10.69
CA SER A 268 -0.04 16.52 12.04
C SER A 268 -1.14 15.65 12.65
N VAL A 269 -1.17 15.55 13.98
CA VAL A 269 -2.21 14.81 14.70
C VAL A 269 -3.58 15.46 14.51
N ARG A 270 -4.55 14.68 14.05
CA ARG A 270 -5.96 15.08 13.95
C ARG A 270 -6.87 13.87 14.09
N MET A 271 -7.86 13.95 14.97
CA MET A 271 -8.91 12.94 15.06
C MET A 271 -9.75 12.98 13.76
N MET A 272 -9.84 11.82 13.10
CA MET A 272 -10.59 11.67 11.84
C MET A 272 -12.00 11.15 12.12
N THR A 273 -12.14 10.12 12.93
CA THR A 273 -13.47 9.65 13.38
C THR A 273 -13.33 8.80 14.63
N TYR A 274 -14.43 8.59 15.34
CA TYR A 274 -14.48 7.77 16.55
C TYR A 274 -15.79 7.00 16.64
N ALA A 275 -15.80 5.85 17.30
CA ALA A 275 -17.03 5.15 17.70
C ALA A 275 -17.21 5.23 19.21
N ILE A 276 -18.47 5.26 19.66
CA ILE A 276 -18.86 5.08 21.05
C ILE A 276 -19.47 3.70 21.21
N GLY A 277 -19.12 3.00 22.29
CA GLY A 277 -19.71 1.71 22.64
C GLY A 277 -18.68 0.74 23.20
N LYS A 278 -19.06 -0.54 23.23
CA LYS A 278 -18.18 -1.58 23.76
C LYS A 278 -16.90 -1.67 22.94
N THR A 279 -15.77 -1.56 23.63
CA THR A 279 -14.46 -1.81 23.04
C THR A 279 -14.29 -3.30 22.79
N THR A 280 -13.54 -3.63 21.75
CA THR A 280 -13.13 -4.99 21.47
C THR A 280 -11.60 -5.04 21.50
N TYR A 281 -11.06 -5.97 22.28
CA TYR A 281 -9.61 -6.20 22.38
C TYR A 281 -9.01 -6.75 21.07
N HIS A 282 -9.84 -7.04 20.06
CA HIS A 282 -9.48 -7.59 18.76
C HIS A 282 -9.98 -6.67 17.63
N PRO A 283 -9.39 -5.48 17.45
CA PRO A 283 -9.80 -4.59 16.38
C PRO A 283 -9.50 -5.22 15.03
N GLY A 284 -10.40 -5.00 14.08
CA GLY A 284 -10.16 -5.37 12.71
C GLY A 284 -9.37 -4.30 11.96
N ASN A 285 -9.69 -4.13 10.69
CA ASN A 285 -9.01 -3.18 9.81
C ASN A 285 -9.63 -1.78 9.85
N PHE A 286 -8.92 -0.82 9.25
CA PHE A 286 -9.51 0.43 8.83
C PHE A 286 -8.96 0.90 7.49
N MET A 287 -9.71 1.78 6.84
CA MET A 287 -9.36 2.40 5.57
C MET A 287 -10.01 3.78 5.45
N GLY A 288 -9.37 4.69 4.71
CA GLY A 288 -9.97 5.95 4.27
C GLY A 288 -10.46 5.85 2.83
N THR A 289 -11.43 6.70 2.46
CA THR A 289 -11.78 6.95 1.06
C THR A 289 -10.72 7.81 0.38
N PRO A 290 -10.59 7.77 -0.97
CA PRO A 290 -9.56 8.53 -1.70
C PRO A 290 -9.61 10.04 -1.52
N ASP A 291 -10.75 10.59 -1.11
CA ASP A 291 -10.93 12.02 -0.83
C ASP A 291 -10.54 12.40 0.61
N GLY A 292 -10.20 11.40 1.43
CA GLY A 292 -9.80 11.55 2.83
C GLY A 292 -10.94 12.00 3.76
N LYS A 293 -12.19 11.92 3.31
CA LYS A 293 -13.35 12.41 4.08
C LYS A 293 -14.02 11.34 4.90
N ARG A 294 -14.12 10.12 4.38
CA ARG A 294 -14.81 9.02 5.05
C ARG A 294 -13.84 7.90 5.41
N PHE A 295 -14.07 7.30 6.56
CA PHE A 295 -13.28 6.18 7.07
C PHE A 295 -14.21 5.02 7.37
N TYR A 296 -13.75 3.82 7.01
CA TYR A 296 -14.39 2.57 7.37
C TYR A 296 -13.48 1.78 8.28
N PHE A 297 -14.05 1.14 9.29
CA PHE A 297 -13.31 0.23 10.14
C PHE A 297 -14.18 -0.90 10.65
N SER A 298 -13.58 -2.07 10.84
CA SER A 298 -14.31 -3.27 11.25
C SER A 298 -14.10 -3.57 12.73
N ASP A 299 -15.21 -3.92 13.39
CA ASP A 299 -15.24 -4.59 14.67
C ASP A 299 -15.61 -6.06 14.44
N ILE A 300 -14.61 -6.93 14.56
CA ILE A 300 -14.73 -8.35 14.22
C ILE A 300 -15.58 -9.11 15.25
N LEU A 301 -15.59 -8.67 16.51
CA LEU A 301 -16.28 -9.40 17.58
C LEU A 301 -17.80 -9.15 17.54
N HIS A 302 -18.21 -7.95 17.15
CA HIS A 302 -19.61 -7.56 17.06
C HIS A 302 -20.14 -7.55 15.63
N ASP A 303 -19.39 -8.10 14.67
CA ASP A 303 -19.92 -8.33 13.33
C ASP A 303 -20.33 -7.02 12.62
N HIS A 304 -19.55 -5.94 12.85
CA HIS A 304 -19.88 -4.60 12.38
C HIS A 304 -18.75 -3.98 11.56
N ILE A 305 -19.12 -3.30 10.47
CA ILE A 305 -18.28 -2.30 9.82
C ILE A 305 -18.89 -0.94 10.14
N TYR A 306 -18.09 -0.06 10.70
CA TYR A 306 -18.43 1.32 10.96
C TYR A 306 -18.04 2.18 9.77
N ALA A 307 -18.80 3.24 9.52
CA ALA A 307 -18.41 4.34 8.65
C ALA A 307 -18.55 5.66 9.39
N GLY A 308 -17.52 6.50 9.29
CA GLY A 308 -17.49 7.83 9.89
C GLY A 308 -16.92 8.86 8.93
N GLU A 309 -17.49 10.05 8.95
CA GLU A 309 -16.95 11.22 8.25
C GLU A 309 -15.90 11.91 9.12
N SER A 310 -15.01 12.66 8.47
CA SER A 310 -13.96 13.42 9.14
C SER A 310 -14.53 14.37 10.20
N GLY A 311 -14.07 14.22 11.44
CA GLY A 311 -14.49 14.98 12.61
C GLY A 311 -15.82 14.53 13.22
N GLN A 312 -16.42 13.43 12.75
CA GLN A 312 -17.73 12.96 13.20
C GLN A 312 -17.66 11.58 13.88
N GLN A 313 -18.68 11.28 14.68
CA GLN A 313 -18.90 9.94 15.21
C GLN A 313 -19.21 8.97 14.05
N ALA A 314 -18.55 7.82 14.05
CA ALA A 314 -18.83 6.71 13.14
C ALA A 314 -20.06 5.93 13.60
N ASN A 315 -20.85 5.50 12.62
CA ASN A 315 -22.04 4.69 12.83
C ASN A 315 -21.85 3.31 12.20
N ILE A 316 -22.61 2.33 12.67
CA ILE A 316 -22.65 1.01 12.02
C ILE A 316 -23.16 1.21 10.59
N PHE A 317 -22.31 0.88 9.62
CA PHE A 317 -22.59 0.98 8.20
C PHE A 317 -23.11 -0.35 7.65
N LEU A 318 -22.52 -1.45 8.10
CA LEU A 318 -22.91 -2.80 7.74
C LEU A 318 -22.82 -3.69 8.99
N SER A 319 -23.86 -4.46 9.25
CA SER A 319 -23.77 -5.64 10.11
C SER A 319 -23.63 -6.87 9.22
N TYR A 320 -22.61 -7.68 9.46
CA TYR A 320 -22.30 -8.87 8.67
C TYR A 320 -22.18 -10.05 9.60
N THR A 321 -23.03 -11.08 9.47
CA THR A 321 -22.87 -12.32 10.24
C THR A 321 -21.75 -13.17 9.60
N PRO A 322 -20.62 -13.38 10.29
CA PRO A 322 -19.62 -14.33 9.86
C PRO A 322 -20.20 -15.74 9.90
N ASP A 323 -19.80 -16.56 8.94
CA ASP A 323 -20.08 -17.99 9.04
C ASP A 323 -19.15 -18.68 10.08
N LYS A 324 -18.09 -17.99 10.58
CA LYS A 324 -17.09 -18.50 11.56
C LYS A 324 -16.42 -17.38 12.38
N GLU A 325 -15.94 -17.71 13.58
CA GLU A 325 -15.26 -16.84 14.59
C GLU A 325 -13.93 -16.15 14.15
N ASN A 326 -13.55 -16.15 12.87
CA ASN A 326 -12.23 -15.65 12.43
C ASN A 326 -12.32 -14.85 11.13
N VAL A 327 -13.09 -13.76 11.15
CA VAL A 327 -13.14 -12.84 10.01
C VAL A 327 -11.95 -11.90 10.08
N LYS A 328 -10.87 -12.25 9.39
CA LYS A 328 -9.81 -11.29 9.07
C LYS A 328 -10.28 -10.50 7.85
N LEU A 329 -10.97 -9.39 8.07
CA LEU A 329 -11.26 -8.43 7.01
C LEU A 329 -9.98 -7.63 6.75
N ALA A 330 -9.44 -7.78 5.56
CA ALA A 330 -8.49 -6.82 5.01
C ALA A 330 -9.23 -5.95 4.01
N ALA A 331 -8.93 -4.66 4.01
CA ALA A 331 -9.63 -3.75 3.12
C ALA A 331 -8.62 -2.88 2.36
N VAL A 332 -8.75 -2.83 1.04
CA VAL A 332 -7.95 -1.95 0.18
C VAL A 332 -8.86 -1.08 -0.67
N GLU A 333 -8.41 0.14 -0.94
CA GLU A 333 -8.98 0.96 -1.98
C GLU A 333 -8.22 0.73 -3.29
N ASN A 334 -8.95 0.46 -4.36
CA ASN A 334 -8.39 0.39 -5.71
C ASN A 334 -9.38 1.00 -6.70
N ASP A 335 -8.92 1.93 -7.54
CA ASP A 335 -9.72 2.60 -8.58
C ASP A 335 -11.05 3.20 -8.06
N GLY A 336 -11.01 3.85 -6.90
CA GLY A 336 -12.19 4.48 -6.25
C GLY A 336 -13.15 3.50 -5.59
N LYS A 337 -12.83 2.20 -5.59
CA LYS A 337 -13.65 1.14 -5.02
C LYS A 337 -12.98 0.52 -3.82
N LEU A 338 -13.80 0.13 -2.86
CA LEU A 338 -13.36 -0.51 -1.63
C LEU A 338 -13.54 -2.02 -1.77
N PHE A 339 -12.46 -2.75 -1.56
CA PHE A 339 -12.45 -4.20 -1.61
C PHE A 339 -12.17 -4.74 -0.24
N VAL A 340 -12.85 -5.82 0.09
CA VAL A 340 -12.73 -6.53 1.35
C VAL A 340 -12.35 -7.96 1.04
N LEU A 341 -11.24 -8.41 1.61
CA LEU A 341 -10.85 -9.79 1.59
C LEU A 341 -11.37 -10.49 2.85
N ASP A 342 -12.24 -11.49 2.66
CA ASP A 342 -12.72 -12.37 3.73
C ASP A 342 -11.93 -13.68 3.70
N VAL A 343 -11.03 -13.85 4.66
CA VAL A 343 -10.21 -15.07 4.82
C VAL A 343 -11.05 -16.30 5.10
N SER A 344 -12.13 -16.17 5.88
CA SER A 344 -12.96 -17.31 6.28
C SER A 344 -13.66 -17.94 5.08
N LYS A 345 -14.01 -17.11 4.09
CA LYS A 345 -14.61 -17.50 2.81
C LYS A 345 -13.61 -17.65 1.68
N GLN A 346 -12.33 -17.35 1.95
CA GLN A 346 -11.29 -17.24 0.94
C GLN A 346 -11.81 -16.49 -0.31
N SER A 347 -12.37 -15.30 -0.12
CA SER A 347 -13.09 -14.58 -1.20
C SER A 347 -12.93 -13.08 -1.06
N ILE A 348 -12.89 -12.39 -2.20
CA ILE A 348 -12.86 -10.93 -2.32
C ILE A 348 -14.26 -10.41 -2.64
N TYR A 349 -14.64 -9.35 -1.95
CA TYR A 349 -15.88 -8.63 -2.13
C TYR A 349 -15.61 -7.15 -2.39
N GLU A 350 -16.48 -6.49 -3.14
CA GLU A 350 -16.51 -5.04 -3.28
C GLU A 350 -17.58 -4.47 -2.35
N LEU A 351 -17.20 -3.53 -1.47
CA LEU A 351 -18.12 -2.81 -0.63
C LEU A 351 -18.86 -1.75 -1.45
N GLN A 352 -20.15 -1.96 -1.66
CA GLN A 352 -21.04 -1.04 -2.37
C GLN A 352 -21.42 0.12 -1.46
N GLN A 353 -21.65 1.31 -2.04
CA GLN A 353 -22.13 2.49 -1.30
C GLN A 353 -23.45 2.25 -0.56
N SER A 354 -24.26 1.28 -1.00
CA SER A 354 -25.51 0.89 -0.34
C SER A 354 -25.32 0.12 0.96
N GLY A 355 -24.08 -0.15 1.39
CA GLY A 355 -23.79 -0.98 2.56
C GLY A 355 -23.91 -2.48 2.29
N ASN A 356 -23.70 -2.92 1.04
CA ASN A 356 -23.72 -4.34 0.67
C ASN A 356 -22.36 -4.81 0.14
N LEU A 357 -22.04 -6.09 0.34
CA LEU A 357 -20.86 -6.72 -0.24
C LEU A 357 -21.23 -7.43 -1.55
N ARG A 358 -20.60 -7.04 -2.66
CA ARG A 358 -20.72 -7.74 -3.95
C ARG A 358 -19.55 -8.71 -4.11
N PHE A 359 -19.83 -9.99 -4.30
CA PHE A 359 -18.78 -10.98 -4.60
C PHE A 359 -18.01 -10.59 -5.87
N VAL A 360 -16.67 -10.66 -5.80
CA VAL A 360 -15.78 -10.37 -6.92
C VAL A 360 -15.13 -11.65 -7.41
N ALA A 361 -14.40 -12.35 -6.54
CA ALA A 361 -13.63 -13.54 -6.91
C ALA A 361 -13.29 -14.40 -5.69
N PRO A 362 -13.11 -15.73 -5.88
CA PRO A 362 -12.51 -16.57 -4.85
C PRO A 362 -10.99 -16.34 -4.80
N LEU A 363 -10.36 -16.68 -3.68
CA LEU A 363 -8.91 -16.81 -3.53
C LEU A 363 -8.46 -18.23 -3.87
N ASP A 364 -7.51 -18.37 -4.78
CA ASP A 364 -6.81 -19.64 -5.01
C ASP A 364 -5.52 -19.69 -4.19
N ILE A 365 -5.66 -19.82 -2.85
CA ILE A 365 -4.55 -20.03 -1.91
C ILE A 365 -4.79 -21.34 -1.15
N LYS A 366 -4.00 -22.36 -1.50
CA LYS A 366 -4.12 -23.73 -0.96
C LYS A 366 -3.21 -23.97 0.24
N GLU A 367 -3.18 -23.02 1.16
CA GLU A 367 -2.51 -23.15 2.46
C GLU A 367 -3.20 -22.27 3.52
N GLU A 368 -2.87 -22.50 4.78
CA GLU A 368 -3.40 -21.69 5.88
C GLU A 368 -2.93 -20.23 5.73
N ILE A 369 -3.89 -19.30 5.82
CA ILE A 369 -3.63 -17.86 5.79
C ILE A 369 -3.34 -17.39 7.21
N LEU A 370 -2.08 -17.03 7.45
CA LEU A 370 -1.59 -16.57 8.73
C LEU A 370 -1.94 -15.10 8.94
N ARG A 371 -1.67 -14.24 7.96
CA ARG A 371 -1.91 -12.78 8.04
C ARG A 371 -2.24 -12.18 6.69
N ILE A 372 -2.76 -10.95 6.72
CA ILE A 372 -2.97 -10.12 5.55
C ILE A 372 -2.38 -8.75 5.81
N HIS A 373 -1.70 -8.21 4.80
CA HIS A 373 -1.15 -6.88 4.78
C HIS A 373 -1.68 -6.15 3.55
N GLU A 374 -2.02 -4.89 3.71
CA GLU A 374 -2.57 -4.05 2.67
C GLU A 374 -1.53 -3.04 2.22
N ASN A 375 -1.36 -2.89 0.91
CA ASN A 375 -0.54 -1.83 0.38
C ASN A 375 -1.03 -1.42 -1.01
N ASN A 376 -1.35 -0.13 -1.18
CA ASN A 376 -1.68 0.50 -2.47
C ASN A 376 -2.63 -0.33 -3.35
N GLY A 377 -3.82 -0.68 -2.84
CA GLY A 377 -4.83 -1.39 -3.63
C GLY A 377 -4.57 -2.89 -3.82
N THR A 378 -3.53 -3.43 -3.18
CA THR A 378 -3.13 -4.84 -3.27
C THR A 378 -3.13 -5.48 -1.89
N PHE A 379 -3.58 -6.74 -1.82
CA PHE A 379 -3.46 -7.56 -0.63
C PHE A 379 -2.19 -8.41 -0.71
N TYR A 380 -1.47 -8.49 0.39
CA TYR A 380 -0.33 -9.38 0.59
C TYR A 380 -0.71 -10.40 1.65
N VAL A 381 -0.89 -11.65 1.24
CA VAL A 381 -1.39 -12.72 2.10
C VAL A 381 -0.23 -13.61 2.52
N GLU A 382 0.06 -13.63 3.82
CA GLU A 382 1.09 -14.50 4.40
C GLU A 382 0.51 -15.90 4.60
N GLY A 383 1.03 -16.87 3.86
CA GLY A 383 0.80 -18.30 4.10
C GLY A 383 1.97 -18.95 4.82
N GLN A 384 1.85 -20.24 5.14
CA GLN A 384 2.90 -21.00 5.81
C GLN A 384 4.21 -21.12 5.00
N ARG A 385 4.14 -21.05 3.67
CA ARG A 385 5.30 -21.26 2.79
C ARG A 385 5.77 -20.01 2.06
N GLN A 386 4.88 -19.05 1.85
CA GLN A 386 5.16 -17.87 1.04
C GLN A 386 4.21 -16.72 1.36
N ILE A 387 4.63 -15.51 1.02
CA ILE A 387 3.76 -14.36 0.87
C ILE A 387 3.20 -14.40 -0.54
N TRP A 388 1.89 -14.25 -0.68
CA TRP A 388 1.17 -14.10 -1.94
C TRP A 388 0.84 -12.64 -2.19
N GLU A 389 0.96 -12.21 -3.44
CA GLU A 389 0.37 -10.97 -3.91
C GLU A 389 -0.99 -11.31 -4.51
N VAL A 390 -2.02 -10.60 -4.06
CA VAL A 390 -3.41 -10.86 -4.39
C VAL A 390 -4.04 -9.55 -4.87
N LYS A 391 -4.39 -9.51 -6.15
CA LYS A 391 -5.09 -8.37 -6.73
C LYS A 391 -6.56 -8.39 -6.29
N THR A 392 -7.19 -7.21 -6.32
CA THR A 392 -8.64 -7.06 -6.04
C THR A 392 -9.54 -7.83 -7.02
N THR A 393 -9.01 -8.26 -8.17
CA THR A 393 -9.68 -9.14 -9.13
C THR A 393 -9.67 -10.62 -8.75
N GLY A 394 -8.97 -11.00 -7.67
CA GLY A 394 -8.77 -12.38 -7.23
C GLY A 394 -7.56 -13.09 -7.85
N GLU A 395 -6.84 -12.44 -8.78
CA GLU A 395 -5.59 -12.98 -9.32
C GLU A 395 -4.54 -13.09 -8.20
N THR A 396 -4.03 -14.30 -8.00
CA THR A 396 -3.02 -14.61 -6.99
C THR A 396 -1.70 -14.99 -7.64
N GLN A 397 -0.58 -14.52 -7.10
CA GLN A 397 0.75 -14.95 -7.51
C GLN A 397 1.71 -15.01 -6.31
N PRO A 398 2.69 -15.94 -6.32
CA PRO A 398 3.75 -15.94 -5.32
C PRO A 398 4.47 -14.59 -5.32
N TYR A 399 4.73 -14.04 -4.14
CA TYR A 399 5.45 -12.77 -3.98
C TYR A 399 6.84 -12.99 -3.39
N VAL A 400 6.90 -13.68 -2.25
CA VAL A 400 8.15 -14.10 -1.59
C VAL A 400 7.99 -15.53 -1.09
N GLY A 401 8.80 -16.46 -1.59
CA GLY A 401 8.91 -17.79 -0.99
C GLY A 401 9.66 -17.70 0.34
N LEU A 402 9.07 -18.14 1.45
CA LEU A 402 9.67 -18.07 2.79
C LEU A 402 10.64 -19.21 3.06
N LYS A 403 10.46 -20.35 2.37
CA LYS A 403 11.35 -21.52 2.48
C LYS A 403 12.59 -21.42 1.59
N ASP A 404 12.57 -20.56 0.58
CA ASP A 404 13.63 -20.41 -0.41
C ASP A 404 14.55 -19.20 -0.14
N ILE A 405 14.39 -18.58 1.03
CA ILE A 405 15.23 -17.46 1.48
C ILE A 405 16.59 -18.02 1.91
N ALA A 406 17.44 -18.32 0.93
CA ALA A 406 18.76 -18.90 1.16
C ALA A 406 19.87 -17.85 1.29
N ALA A 407 19.62 -16.58 0.95
CA ALA A 407 20.65 -15.56 0.81
C ALA A 407 20.42 -14.35 1.74
N TYR A 408 21.13 -14.37 2.87
CA TYR A 408 21.32 -13.20 3.73
C TYR A 408 22.57 -12.47 3.29
N ASN A 409 22.50 -11.15 3.13
CA ASN A 409 23.72 -10.37 3.03
C ASN A 409 24.40 -10.34 4.40
N ASN A 410 25.71 -10.61 4.41
CA ASN A 410 26.51 -10.60 5.63
C ASN A 410 26.80 -9.16 6.05
N GLY A 411 26.43 -8.79 7.27
CA GLY A 411 26.65 -7.44 7.80
C GLY A 411 25.40 -6.56 7.80
N LEU A 412 25.56 -5.37 8.38
CA LEU A 412 24.54 -4.33 8.39
C LEU A 412 24.61 -3.54 7.07
N TYR A 413 23.49 -3.40 6.37
CA TYR A 413 23.40 -2.61 5.15
C TYR A 413 23.57 -1.12 5.46
N LEU A 414 24.43 -0.45 4.69
CA LEU A 414 24.72 0.98 4.79
C LEU A 414 24.14 1.70 3.55
N PRO A 415 22.95 2.33 3.64
CA PRO A 415 22.27 2.90 2.48
C PRO A 415 23.06 3.97 1.73
N LYS A 416 23.81 4.81 2.47
CA LYS A 416 24.59 5.92 1.88
C LYS A 416 25.72 5.46 0.96
N THR A 417 26.30 4.29 1.23
CA THR A 417 27.44 3.73 0.49
C THR A 417 27.06 2.51 -0.35
N ASN A 418 25.87 1.95 -0.13
CA ASN A 418 25.43 0.68 -0.70
C ASN A 418 26.43 -0.47 -0.40
N THR A 419 26.96 -0.49 0.82
CA THR A 419 27.90 -1.52 1.31
C THR A 419 27.36 -2.20 2.57
N TYR A 420 28.10 -3.20 3.07
CA TYR A 420 27.75 -3.91 4.30
C TYR A 420 28.85 -3.77 5.35
N ASP A 421 28.46 -3.52 6.59
CA ASP A 421 29.35 -3.57 7.74
C ASP A 421 29.22 -4.92 8.46
N ALA A 422 30.18 -5.81 8.20
CA ALA A 422 30.23 -7.13 8.83
C ALA A 422 30.62 -7.08 10.32
N SER A 423 31.23 -6.00 10.79
CA SER A 423 31.76 -5.91 12.16
C SER A 423 30.66 -5.95 13.23
N VAL A 424 29.47 -5.43 12.89
CA VAL A 424 28.29 -5.41 13.76
C VAL A 424 27.89 -6.81 14.22
N PHE A 425 28.12 -7.83 13.37
CA PHE A 425 27.72 -9.22 13.64
C PHE A 425 28.89 -10.12 14.05
N ALA A 426 30.13 -9.64 14.01
CA ALA A 426 31.32 -10.43 14.33
C ALA A 426 31.30 -11.00 15.76
N ASN A 427 30.61 -10.33 16.69
CA ASN A 427 30.49 -10.73 18.10
C ASN A 427 29.17 -11.44 18.43
N MET A 428 28.25 -11.61 17.47
CA MET A 428 26.89 -12.09 17.75
C MET A 428 26.70 -13.61 17.58
N GLY A 429 27.76 -14.37 17.28
CA GLY A 429 27.71 -15.83 17.11
C GLY A 429 27.12 -16.28 15.77
N ALA A 430 27.52 -17.48 15.30
CA ALA A 430 27.31 -17.95 13.92
C ALA A 430 25.88 -18.43 13.56
N SER A 431 24.85 -18.10 14.34
CA SER A 431 23.51 -18.74 14.23
C SER A 431 22.40 -17.81 13.69
N TYR A 432 22.68 -17.00 12.66
CA TYR A 432 21.69 -16.10 12.03
C TYR A 432 21.00 -16.70 10.79
N GLY A 433 21.02 -18.03 10.63
CA GLY A 433 20.46 -18.75 9.47
C GLY A 433 19.09 -19.43 9.68
N GLY A 434 18.33 -19.01 10.69
CA GLY A 434 17.01 -19.57 11.02
C GLY A 434 15.87 -18.98 10.19
N MET A 435 14.72 -19.67 10.19
CA MET A 435 13.51 -19.24 9.49
C MET A 435 13.09 -17.84 9.97
N LEU A 436 12.82 -16.93 9.02
CA LEU A 436 12.33 -15.59 9.34
C LEU A 436 11.04 -15.70 10.16
N SER A 437 11.01 -15.04 11.31
CA SER A 437 9.76 -14.79 12.01
C SER A 437 9.16 -13.51 11.45
N LEU A 438 8.33 -13.63 10.41
CA LEU A 438 7.45 -12.55 10.01
C LEU A 438 6.49 -12.31 11.17
N ASN A 439 6.68 -11.23 11.92
CA ASN A 439 5.71 -10.79 12.92
C ASN A 439 4.78 -9.76 12.30
N VAL A 440 5.39 -8.73 11.69
CA VAL A 440 4.73 -7.64 10.99
C VAL A 440 5.64 -7.20 9.86
N PHE A 441 5.08 -6.89 8.69
CA PHE A 441 5.81 -6.30 7.58
C PHE A 441 5.03 -5.18 6.90
N ALA A 442 5.76 -4.35 6.15
CA ALA A 442 5.24 -3.40 5.19
C ALA A 442 5.85 -3.68 3.81
N ILE A 443 5.14 -3.29 2.76
CA ILE A 443 5.70 -3.26 1.41
C ILE A 443 6.14 -1.83 1.15
N ASN A 444 7.43 -1.63 0.89
CA ASN A 444 7.91 -0.29 0.57
C ASN A 444 7.55 0.12 -0.86
N GLN A 445 7.77 1.39 -1.21
CA GLN A 445 7.43 1.91 -2.54
C GLN A 445 8.15 1.23 -3.71
N HIS A 446 9.26 0.52 -3.44
CA HIS A 446 10.00 -0.28 -4.42
C HIS A 446 9.45 -1.71 -4.53
N GLY A 447 8.42 -2.05 -3.76
CA GLY A 447 7.85 -3.39 -3.65
C GLY A 447 8.67 -4.35 -2.77
N ASN A 448 9.68 -3.89 -2.05
CA ASN A 448 10.43 -4.75 -1.14
C ASN A 448 9.64 -5.00 0.14
N VAL A 449 9.78 -6.20 0.73
CA VAL A 449 9.17 -6.50 2.04
C VAL A 449 10.11 -5.99 3.11
N VAL A 450 9.66 -5.04 3.92
CA VAL A 450 10.39 -4.56 5.10
C VAL A 450 9.71 -5.09 6.34
N LEU A 451 10.46 -5.76 7.22
CA LEU A 451 9.91 -6.48 8.36
C LEU A 451 10.78 -6.34 9.61
N TYR A 452 10.15 -6.44 10.77
CA TYR A 452 10.88 -6.66 12.02
C TYR A 452 10.97 -8.16 12.31
N ASP A 453 12.19 -8.68 12.26
CA ASP A 453 12.50 -10.07 12.55
C ASP A 453 12.63 -10.24 14.06
N GLY A 454 11.55 -10.66 14.71
CA GLY A 454 11.50 -10.80 16.17
C GLY A 454 12.37 -11.93 16.72
N ALA A 455 12.79 -12.89 15.89
CA ALA A 455 13.68 -13.97 16.33
C ALA A 455 15.13 -13.48 16.46
N TYR A 456 15.53 -12.56 15.58
CA TYR A 456 16.90 -12.03 15.52
C TYR A 456 17.03 -10.58 15.96
N HIS A 457 15.91 -9.93 16.27
CA HIS A 457 15.83 -8.55 16.71
C HIS A 457 16.43 -7.56 15.69
N LEU A 458 16.09 -7.75 14.42
CA LEU A 458 16.59 -6.96 13.30
C LEU A 458 15.43 -6.35 12.49
N LEU A 459 15.58 -5.09 12.10
CA LEU A 459 14.84 -4.56 10.96
C LEU A 459 15.51 -5.09 9.69
N ARG A 460 14.74 -5.73 8.81
CA ARG A 460 15.25 -6.34 7.58
C ARG A 460 14.44 -5.93 6.36
N ARG A 461 15.09 -6.02 5.19
CA ARG A 461 14.45 -5.84 3.89
C ARG A 461 14.71 -7.06 3.00
N ILE A 462 13.64 -7.68 2.54
CA ILE A 462 13.68 -8.68 1.47
C ILE A 462 13.56 -7.94 0.14
N ASN A 463 14.63 -8.00 -0.65
CA ASN A 463 14.69 -7.37 -1.97
C ASN A 463 13.93 -8.24 -2.97
N VAL A 464 12.64 -7.96 -3.14
CA VAL A 464 11.74 -8.67 -4.06
C VAL A 464 11.87 -8.12 -5.47
N TYR A 465 12.18 -6.83 -5.59
CA TYR A 465 12.28 -6.14 -6.86
C TYR A 465 13.65 -5.50 -7.02
N ARG A 466 14.10 -5.40 -8.28
CA ARG A 466 15.33 -4.67 -8.58
C ARG A 466 15.09 -3.18 -8.39
N GLN A 467 16.02 -2.51 -7.73
CA GLN A 467 16.00 -1.06 -7.55
C GLN A 467 16.35 -0.29 -8.81
#